data_AF-P95267-F1
#
_entry.id   AF-P95267-F1
#
_cell.length_a   1.000
_cell.length_b   1.000
_cell.length_c   1.000
_cell.angle_alpha   90.00
_cell.angle_beta   90.00
_cell.angle_gamma   90.00
#
_symmetry.space_group_name_H-M   'P 1'
#
loop_
_entity.id
_entity.type
_entity.pdbx_description
1 polymer ?
#
loop_
_entity_poly.entity_id
_entity_poly.type
_entity_poly.pdbx_seq_one_letter_code
_entity_poly.pdbx_strand_id
1 'polypeptide(L)'
;MDRYNDQASGRALIEIRLCNERATPMPIPIGLWMFQTKLHVNAGGADVFLPVCDVLEQDLAERDEEVRQLNLQYRNRLEYAIGRTCSAAWSVNGSRRPSAVWTTWLPVAETPHTRARSVENALLSMDSRGGVT
;
A
#
# COMPACT_ATOMS: atom_id res chain seq x y z
N MET A 1 1.01 16.27 2.95
CA MET A 1 -0.31 15.63 2.77
C MET A 1 -1.24 16.74 2.36
N ASP A 2 -1.93 16.55 1.25
CA ASP A 2 -2.86 17.53 0.70
C ASP A 2 -4.28 16.94 0.78
N ARG A 3 -5.26 17.79 1.10
CA ARG A 3 -6.66 17.41 1.19
C ARG A 3 -7.51 18.38 0.39
N TYR A 4 -8.30 17.84 -0.53
CA TYR A 4 -9.29 18.59 -1.28
C TYR A 4 -10.68 18.13 -0.84
N ASN A 5 -11.52 19.07 -0.39
CA ASN A 5 -12.89 18.77 0.02
C ASN A 5 -13.85 19.14 -1.12
N ASP A 6 -14.60 18.15 -1.61
CA ASP A 6 -15.73 18.37 -2.48
C ASP A 6 -16.99 18.46 -1.63
N GLN A 7 -17.38 19.69 -1.28
CA GLN A 7 -18.56 19.94 -0.45
C GLN A 7 -19.86 19.53 -1.14
N ALA A 8 -19.93 19.58 -2.47
CA ALA A 8 -21.16 19.29 -3.20
C ALA A 8 -21.51 17.79 -3.12
N SER A 9 -20.50 16.92 -3.16
CA SER A 9 -20.70 15.47 -3.07
C SER A 9 -20.52 14.90 -1.66
N GLY A 10 -20.06 15.72 -0.70
CA GLY A 10 -19.77 15.28 0.67
C GLY A 10 -18.54 14.36 0.75
N ARG A 11 -17.57 14.53 -0.17
CA ARG A 11 -16.40 13.65 -0.32
C ARG A 11 -15.11 14.44 -0.10
N ALA A 12 -14.02 13.73 0.18
CA ALA A 12 -12.69 14.33 0.24
C ALA A 12 -11.70 13.48 -0.55
N LEU A 13 -10.88 14.15 -1.35
CA LEU A 13 -9.69 13.57 -1.96
C LEU A 13 -8.50 13.83 -1.03
N ILE A 14 -7.77 12.78 -0.70
CA ILE A 14 -6.56 12.85 0.11
C ILE A 14 -5.38 12.43 -0.74
N GLU A 15 -4.35 13.28 -0.80
CA GLU A 15 -3.08 12.98 -1.43
C GLU A 15 -1.97 12.94 -0.39
N ILE A 16 -1.21 11.84 -0.40
CA ILE A 16 -0.08 11.61 0.51
C ILE A 16 1.15 11.38 -0.35
N ARG A 17 2.23 12.11 -0.06
CA ARG A 17 3.53 11.98 -0.71
C ARG A 17 4.59 11.80 0.36
N LEU A 18 5.55 10.92 0.09
CA LEU A 18 6.78 10.78 0.88
C LEU A 18 7.92 11.32 0.03
N CYS A 19 8.57 12.38 0.53
CA CYS A 19 9.70 13.01 -0.13
C CYS A 19 10.98 12.62 0.61
N ASN A 20 11.98 12.13 -0.12
CA ASN A 20 13.30 11.94 0.45
C ASN A 20 14.06 13.27 0.41
N GLU A 21 14.22 13.93 1.56
CA GLU A 21 14.94 15.20 1.69
C GLU A 21 16.46 15.04 1.83
N ARG A 22 16.98 13.82 1.72
CA ARG A 22 18.42 13.56 1.84
C ARG A 22 19.17 14.17 0.66
N ALA A 23 20.26 14.89 0.93
CA ALA A 23 21.13 15.41 -0.12
C ALA A 23 21.67 14.25 -0.99
N THR A 24 21.50 14.34 -2.31
CA THR A 24 21.86 13.29 -3.26
C THR A 24 23.36 13.33 -3.56
N PRO A 25 24.16 12.34 -3.13
CA PRO A 25 25.55 12.25 -3.54
C PRO A 25 25.64 11.85 -5.03
N MET A 26 26.70 12.30 -5.69
CA MET A 26 26.99 11.95 -7.09
C MET A 26 28.20 11.00 -7.16
N PRO A 27 28.12 9.91 -7.95
CA PRO A 27 26.96 9.47 -8.74
C PRO A 27 25.84 8.94 -7.84
N ILE A 28 24.59 9.07 -8.30
CA ILE A 28 23.40 8.63 -7.55
C ILE A 28 23.50 7.13 -7.27
N PRO A 29 23.55 6.68 -6.00
CA PRO A 29 23.55 5.27 -5.67
C PRO A 29 22.14 4.72 -5.87
N ILE A 30 21.85 4.22 -7.08
CA ILE A 30 20.51 3.77 -7.52
C ILE A 30 19.85 2.84 -6.49
N GLY A 31 20.60 1.90 -5.92
CA GLY A 31 20.08 0.94 -4.93
C GLY A 31 19.59 1.56 -3.62
N LEU A 32 20.02 2.78 -3.29
CA LEU A 32 19.55 3.53 -2.11
C LEU A 32 18.38 4.48 -2.41
N TRP A 33 18.10 4.73 -3.69
CA TRP A 33 17.14 5.74 -4.13
C TRP A 33 15.93 5.15 -4.86
N MET A 34 16.03 3.92 -5.35
CA MET A 34 14.94 3.21 -6.00
C MET A 34 14.17 2.40 -4.95
N PHE A 35 13.31 3.06 -4.17
CA PHE A 35 12.45 2.40 -3.19
C PHE A 35 11.01 2.91 -3.24
N GLN A 36 10.07 2.01 -2.97
CA GLN A 36 8.69 2.32 -2.64
C GLN A 36 8.54 2.23 -1.13
N THR A 37 7.98 3.26 -0.51
CA THR A 37 7.66 3.27 0.92
C THR A 37 6.30 2.65 1.19
N LYS A 38 6.15 2.03 2.36
CA LYS A 38 4.84 1.59 2.86
C LYS A 38 4.14 2.73 3.57
N LEU A 39 2.99 3.11 3.05
CA LEU A 39 1.98 3.92 3.70
C LEU A 39 0.77 3.02 3.95
N HIS A 40 0.15 3.13 5.12
CA HIS A 40 -1.07 2.41 5.45
C HIS A 40 -2.06 3.39 6.05
N VAL A 41 -3.22 3.51 5.41
CA VAL A 41 -4.33 4.35 5.86
C VAL A 41 -5.49 3.43 6.22
N ASN A 42 -5.95 3.52 7.45
CA ASN A 42 -7.00 2.66 8.00
C ASN A 42 -8.09 3.55 8.62
N ALA A 43 -9.36 3.19 8.38
CA ALA A 43 -10.53 3.92 8.85
C ALA A 43 -11.13 3.35 10.15
N GLY A 44 -10.32 2.67 10.98
CA GLY A 44 -10.78 2.02 12.21
C GLY A 44 -11.78 0.88 11.97
N GLY A 45 -11.72 0.24 10.81
CA GLY A 45 -12.67 -0.81 10.41
C GLY A 45 -13.94 -0.32 9.73
N ALA A 46 -14.13 1.00 9.56
CA ALA A 46 -15.26 1.54 8.81
C ALA A 46 -15.01 1.51 7.29
N ASP A 47 -16.04 1.11 6.51
CA ASP A 47 -15.98 1.02 5.05
C ASP A 47 -16.23 2.39 4.38
N VAL A 48 -15.20 3.25 4.41
CA VAL A 48 -15.34 4.67 4.02
C VAL A 48 -14.68 5.03 2.68
N PHE A 49 -13.71 4.24 2.22
CA PHE A 49 -12.97 4.58 1.02
C PHE A 49 -13.84 4.40 -0.23
N LEU A 50 -13.99 5.48 -0.99
CA LEU A 50 -14.76 5.51 -2.23
C LEU A 50 -13.92 4.96 -3.39
N PRO A 51 -14.54 4.24 -4.35
CA PRO A 51 -13.86 3.92 -5.58
C PRO A 51 -13.56 5.19 -6.37
N VAL A 52 -12.46 5.20 -7.11
CA VAL A 52 -12.06 6.28 -8.02
C VAL A 52 -13.14 6.49 -9.08
N CYS A 53 -13.60 5.38 -9.65
CA CYS A 53 -14.63 5.33 -10.67
C CYS A 53 -15.55 4.15 -10.36
N ASP A 54 -16.86 4.42 -10.29
CA ASP A 54 -17.90 3.39 -10.20
C ASP A 54 -19.01 3.71 -11.20
N VAL A 55 -18.94 3.06 -12.36
CA VAL A 55 -19.87 3.24 -13.50
C VAL A 55 -21.30 2.83 -13.20
N LEU A 56 -21.55 2.14 -12.08
CA LEU A 56 -22.90 1.77 -11.65
C LEU A 56 -23.55 2.86 -10.80
N GLU A 57 -22.74 3.68 -10.13
CA GLU A 57 -23.18 4.74 -9.22
C GLU A 57 -23.00 6.14 -9.84
N GLN A 58 -22.08 6.28 -10.79
CA GLN A 58 -21.73 7.53 -11.44
C GLN A 58 -22.21 7.52 -12.89
N ASP A 59 -23.05 8.50 -13.25
CA ASP A 59 -23.42 8.76 -14.63
C ASP A 59 -22.26 9.48 -15.34
N LEU A 60 -21.34 8.67 -15.89
CA LEU A 60 -20.19 9.13 -16.64
C LEU A 60 -20.58 9.22 -18.11
N ALA A 61 -20.58 10.44 -18.66
CA ALA A 61 -20.85 10.69 -20.07
C ALA A 61 -19.67 10.22 -20.95
N GLU A 62 -19.52 8.91 -21.11
CA GLU A 62 -18.56 8.29 -22.02
C GLU A 62 -19.15 8.18 -23.43
N ARG A 63 -18.44 8.71 -24.42
CA ARG A 63 -18.90 8.76 -25.82
C ARG A 63 -18.41 7.55 -26.60
N ASP A 64 -17.24 7.04 -26.25
CA ASP A 64 -16.66 5.88 -26.93
C ASP A 64 -17.45 4.62 -26.57
N GLU A 65 -17.84 3.84 -27.58
CA GLU A 65 -18.60 2.61 -27.39
C GLU A 65 -17.75 1.50 -26.78
N GLU A 66 -16.50 1.35 -27.21
CA GLU A 66 -15.57 0.35 -26.69
C GLU A 66 -15.29 0.62 -25.22
N VAL A 67 -15.04 1.88 -24.85
CA VAL A 67 -14.81 2.26 -23.44
C VAL A 67 -16.05 1.98 -22.59
N ARG A 68 -17.26 2.26 -23.09
CA ARG A 68 -18.51 1.91 -22.41
C ARG A 68 -18.65 0.40 -22.18
N GLN A 69 -18.31 -0.41 -23.18
CA GLN A 69 -18.34 -1.87 -23.04
C GLN A 69 -17.31 -2.38 -22.03
N LEU A 70 -16.08 -1.85 -22.08
CA LEU A 70 -15.02 -2.19 -21.11
C LEU A 70 -15.41 -1.79 -19.69
N ASN A 71 -15.98 -0.60 -19.51
CA ASN A 71 -16.52 -0.13 -18.23
C ASN A 71 -17.56 -1.10 -17.66
N LEU A 72 -18.50 -1.57 -18.49
CA LEU A 72 -19.49 -2.56 -18.07
C LEU A 72 -18.87 -3.94 -17.81
N GLN A 73 -17.89 -4.37 -18.61
CA GLN A 73 -17.19 -5.63 -18.42
C GLN A 73 -16.43 -5.66 -17.08
N TYR A 74 -15.76 -4.57 -16.75
CA TYR A 74 -14.93 -4.43 -15.54
C TYR A 74 -15.62 -3.70 -14.39
N ARG A 75 -16.94 -3.54 -14.41
CA ARG A 75 -17.75 -2.84 -13.38
C ARG A 75 -17.54 -3.29 -11.93
N ASN A 76 -17.01 -4.50 -11.73
CA ASN A 76 -16.72 -5.07 -10.40
C ASN A 76 -15.26 -4.94 -9.99
N ARG A 77 -14.37 -4.46 -10.88
CA ARG A 77 -12.95 -4.25 -10.62
C ARG A 77 -12.70 -2.79 -10.24
N LEU A 78 -13.13 -2.44 -9.03
CA LEU A 78 -13.00 -1.08 -8.50
C LEU A 78 -11.58 -0.81 -7.98
N GLU A 79 -11.10 0.40 -8.26
CA GLU A 79 -9.86 0.94 -7.70
C GLU A 79 -10.19 1.97 -6.61
N TYR A 80 -9.46 1.92 -5.48
CA TYR A 80 -9.75 2.79 -4.32
C TYR A 80 -8.58 3.69 -3.93
N ALA A 81 -7.39 3.42 -4.48
CA ALA A 81 -6.21 4.23 -4.28
C ALA A 81 -5.36 4.19 -5.54
N ILE A 82 -4.83 5.34 -5.95
CA ILE A 82 -3.93 5.45 -7.11
C ILE A 82 -2.56 5.87 -6.60
N GLY A 83 -1.57 5.04 -6.88
CA GLY A 83 -0.18 5.37 -6.62
C GLY A 83 0.45 6.09 -7.82
N ARG A 84 1.14 7.20 -7.58
CA ARG A 84 2.07 7.81 -8.54
C ARG A 84 3.45 7.26 -8.20
N THR A 85 4.08 6.57 -9.16
CA THR A 85 5.36 5.83 -8.98
C THR A 85 5.36 4.76 -7.88
N CYS A 86 4.18 4.34 -7.43
CA CYS A 86 4.02 3.25 -6.47
C CYS A 86 2.77 2.42 -6.77
N SER A 87 2.76 1.17 -6.31
CA SER A 87 1.57 0.32 -6.32
C SER A 87 0.78 0.53 -5.04
N ALA A 88 -0.54 0.71 -5.17
CA ALA A 88 -1.49 0.77 -4.06
C ALA A 88 -2.38 -0.48 -4.04
N ALA A 89 -2.79 -0.88 -2.85
CA ALA A 89 -3.64 -2.03 -2.59
C ALA A 89 -4.67 -1.68 -1.50
N TRP A 90 -5.69 -2.52 -1.37
CA TRP A 90 -6.83 -2.30 -0.49
C TRP A 90 -7.48 -3.63 -0.10
N SER A 91 -8.22 -3.63 1.01
CA SER A 91 -8.96 -4.80 1.50
C SER A 91 -10.44 -4.52 1.50
N VAL A 92 -11.20 -5.29 0.72
CA VAL A 92 -12.65 -5.13 0.56
C VAL A 92 -13.34 -6.37 1.12
N ASN A 93 -14.24 -6.19 2.09
CA ASN A 93 -14.96 -7.28 2.75
C ASN A 93 -16.46 -7.24 2.42
N GLY A 94 -16.84 -7.69 1.22
CA GLY A 94 -18.24 -7.82 0.79
C GLY A 94 -18.95 -6.50 0.45
N SER A 95 -18.48 -5.36 0.96
CA SER A 95 -18.92 -4.02 0.55
C SER A 95 -18.19 -3.57 -0.73
N ARG A 96 -18.65 -2.50 -1.39
CA ARG A 96 -17.90 -1.83 -2.48
C ARG A 96 -17.00 -0.71 -1.94
N ARG A 97 -16.52 -0.83 -0.70
CA ARG A 97 -15.77 0.20 0.03
C ARG A 97 -14.77 -0.46 0.99
N PRO A 98 -13.46 -0.35 0.78
CA PRO A 98 -12.50 -0.91 1.71
C PRO A 98 -12.47 -0.09 3.01
N SER A 99 -11.99 -0.74 4.07
CA SER A 99 -11.70 -0.09 5.36
C SER A 99 -10.23 0.33 5.51
N ALA A 100 -9.38 -0.10 4.58
CA ALA A 100 -7.97 0.25 4.53
C ALA A 100 -7.41 0.27 3.09
N VAL A 101 -6.48 1.20 2.86
CA VAL A 101 -5.65 1.29 1.65
C VAL A 101 -4.18 1.37 2.06
N TRP A 102 -3.30 0.75 1.30
CA TRP A 102 -1.86 0.74 1.60
C TRP A 102 -0.99 0.63 0.35
N THR A 103 0.27 1.01 0.50
CA THR A 103 1.36 0.65 -0.42
C THR A 103 2.23 -0.42 0.23
N THR A 104 3.08 -1.08 -0.54
CA THR A 104 4.06 -2.07 -0.03
C THR A 104 5.48 -1.52 -0.08
N TRP A 105 6.38 -2.09 0.72
CA TRP A 105 7.81 -1.77 0.58
C TRP A 105 8.35 -2.43 -0.70
N LEU A 106 9.10 -1.68 -1.51
CA LEU A 106 9.91 -2.20 -2.61
C LEU A 106 11.30 -1.53 -2.59
N PRO A 107 12.38 -2.21 -3.03
CA PRO A 107 12.41 -3.63 -3.37
C PRO A 107 12.28 -4.50 -2.11
N VAL A 108 11.71 -5.68 -2.28
CA VAL A 108 11.80 -6.75 -1.28
C VAL A 108 13.02 -7.58 -1.64
N ALA A 109 13.94 -7.76 -0.70
CA ALA A 109 15.10 -8.63 -0.86
C ALA A 109 14.99 -9.80 0.12
N GLU A 110 15.14 -11.03 -0.38
CA GLU A 110 15.36 -12.18 0.49
C GLU A 110 16.80 -12.11 1.02
N THR A 111 16.95 -12.07 2.35
CA THR A 111 18.27 -12.16 2.96
C THR A 111 18.60 -13.64 3.18
N PRO A 112 19.80 -14.11 2.78
CA PRO A 112 20.21 -15.49 3.04
C PRO A 112 20.11 -15.80 4.53
N HIS A 113 19.75 -17.04 4.88
CA HIS A 113 19.69 -17.45 6.27
C HIS A 113 21.02 -17.16 6.95
N THR A 114 20.98 -16.46 8.08
CA THR A 114 22.19 -16.23 8.87
C THR A 114 22.57 -17.54 9.53
N ARG A 115 23.68 -18.15 9.11
CA ARG A 115 24.29 -19.24 9.88
C ARG A 115 24.84 -18.65 11.17
N ALA A 116 24.27 -19.02 12.31
CA ALA A 116 24.80 -18.64 13.60
C ALA A 116 26.27 -19.09 13.70
N ARG A 117 27.16 -18.18 14.10
CA ARG A 117 28.55 -18.57 14.38
C ARG A 117 28.56 -19.43 15.65
N SER A 118 29.39 -20.46 15.66
CA SER A 118 29.72 -21.12 16.92
C SER A 118 30.52 -20.13 17.79
N VAL A 119 30.07 -19.92 19.02
CA VAL A 119 30.77 -19.10 20.00
C VAL A 119 31.45 -20.07 20.95
N GLU A 120 32.79 -20.03 21.01
CA GLU A 120 33.52 -20.81 22.01
C GLU A 120 33.02 -20.48 23.41
N ASN A 121 32.77 -21.52 24.21
CA ASN A 121 32.27 -21.44 25.58
C ASN A 121 30.84 -20.89 25.74
N ALA A 122 30.04 -20.79 24.68
CA ALA A 122 28.61 -20.51 24.82
C ALA A 122 27.84 -21.79 25.21
N LEU A 123 27.22 -21.79 26.40
CA LEU A 123 26.24 -22.80 26.80
C LEU A 123 24.97 -22.62 25.97
N LEU A 124 24.88 -23.37 24.87
CA LEU A 124 23.74 -23.38 23.95
C LEU A 124 22.70 -24.47 24.29
N SER A 125 22.94 -25.28 25.33
CA SER A 125 22.00 -26.33 25.75
C SER A 125 20.81 -25.72 26.50
N MET A 126 19.58 -26.04 26.05
CA MET A 126 18.35 -25.63 26.73
C MET A 126 18.13 -26.44 28.03
N ASP A 127 18.74 -27.62 28.13
CA ASP A 127 18.60 -28.53 29.28
C ASP A 127 19.25 -27.95 30.54
N SER A 128 20.27 -27.09 30.40
CA SER A 128 20.89 -26.41 31.55
C SER A 128 20.05 -25.23 32.10
N ARG A 129 18.92 -24.89 31.47
CA ARG A 129 18.00 -23.84 31.94
C ARG A 129 16.76 -24.36 32.67
N GLY A 130 16.55 -25.68 32.71
CA GLY A 130 15.43 -26.32 33.39
C GLY A 130 15.72 -26.81 34.83
N GLY A 131 16.96 -26.68 35.31
CA GLY A 131 17.39 -27.18 36.61
C GLY A 131 17.74 -26.06 37.59
N VAL A 132 16.77 -25.24 37.97
CA VAL A 132 16.83 -24.46 39.22
C VAL A 132 15.63 -24.86 40.05
N THR A 133 15.84 -25.89 40.87
CA THR A 133 15.05 -26.20 42.07
C THR A 133 15.79 -25.72 43.28
#